data_AF-A0A117NXW9-F1
#
_entry.id   AF-A0A117NXW9-F1
#
_cell.length_a   1.000
_cell.length_b   1.000
_cell.length_c   1.000
_cell.angle_alpha   90.00
_cell.angle_beta   90.00
_cell.angle_gamma   90.00
#
_symmetry.space_group_name_H-M   'P 1'
#
loop_
_entity.id
_entity.type
_entity.pdbx_description
1 polymer ?
#
loop_
_entity_poly.entity_id
_entity_poly.type
_entity_poly.pdbx_seq_one_letter_code
_entity_poly.pdbx_strand_id
1 'polypeptide(L)'
;MAAPEHRRSTPRGLALLTAGVVVSAALVPGPAFSADAASRPGPQHSAPGAEPHPRPEPPASSPSPTGGTHAPTGIAASGPAFGAFLHYGPAGVRRMKELTRWLGGQEPRVGHTYLPGDLWRNIEGGHGFLDSWAEWRRARADRLFVLNVPMMERNEENVPDAEVRQLLRRAEDGAFDDHFEVLAERLVDLGVPDTVIVLGWEMNGVTYTHRCAPDPESWKRYWRRIVTVMRKVPGQRFRFDFAPSRGMDAIPWPECYPGDDFVDIVGMDAYDQPRGLSFDEQVSEPYGLQHHVDFARAHGKPISYPEWGLFRNGDNIRWMLRMLAWMDEHQPLYNTITDYCPHGVWLCPDNPRASALYRLLLSTPLLPRPKPGPSVPAPTAPTAAAEPDATPLPASTRTPTALPSELPDCTALDLPPWFEHRVGDELSLCLHQEKR
;
A
#
# COMPACT_ATOMS: atom_id res chain seq x y z
N MET A 1 -35.88 35.91 -49.06
CA MET A 1 -37.25 35.89 -48.53
C MET A 1 -37.14 35.33 -47.12
N ALA A 2 -37.01 36.16 -46.10
CA ALA A 2 -38.06 36.85 -45.34
C ALA A 2 -38.19 36.18 -43.95
N ALA A 3 -37.81 36.93 -42.91
CA ALA A 3 -37.98 36.60 -41.49
C ALA A 3 -39.47 36.77 -41.04
N PRO A 4 -39.86 36.45 -39.79
CA PRO A 4 -39.51 37.23 -38.59
C PRO A 4 -39.13 36.34 -37.38
N GLU A 5 -38.27 36.68 -36.42
CA GLU A 5 -38.22 37.81 -35.46
C GLU A 5 -39.32 37.79 -34.38
N HIS A 6 -38.97 37.45 -33.13
CA HIS A 6 -39.30 38.26 -31.96
C HIS A 6 -38.48 37.90 -30.70
N ARG A 7 -37.70 38.89 -30.24
CA ARG A 7 -37.13 39.04 -28.88
C ARG A 7 -38.20 39.53 -27.89
N ARG A 8 -38.01 39.21 -26.60
CA ARG A 8 -38.07 40.11 -25.41
C ARG A 8 -37.73 39.29 -24.15
N SER A 9 -36.55 39.44 -23.55
CA SER A 9 -36.12 40.41 -22.52
C SER A 9 -36.63 40.12 -21.10
N THR A 10 -35.65 39.89 -20.21
CA THR A 10 -35.66 39.68 -18.75
C THR A 10 -36.24 40.84 -17.94
N PRO A 11 -36.50 40.62 -16.64
CA PRO A 11 -35.73 41.38 -15.65
C PRO A 11 -35.19 40.54 -14.48
N ARG A 12 -34.16 41.13 -13.86
CA ARG A 12 -33.40 40.71 -12.68
C ARG A 12 -34.25 40.74 -11.41
N GLY A 13 -34.00 39.78 -10.51
CA GLY A 13 -34.36 39.85 -9.10
C GLY A 13 -33.23 39.29 -8.24
N LEU A 14 -32.57 40.18 -7.48
CA LEU A 14 -31.71 39.83 -6.35
C LEU A 14 -32.53 39.12 -5.28
N ALA A 15 -32.02 38.03 -4.72
CA ALA A 15 -32.46 37.54 -3.40
C ALA A 15 -31.24 37.06 -2.62
N LEU A 16 -31.15 37.57 -1.40
CA LEU A 16 -30.04 37.48 -0.47
C LEU A 16 -29.80 36.04 0.03
N LEU A 17 -28.52 35.65 0.10
CA LEU A 17 -28.05 34.54 0.92
C LEU A 17 -27.98 35.02 2.38
N THR A 18 -28.97 34.65 3.19
CA THR A 18 -28.90 34.77 4.65
C THR A 18 -28.26 33.53 5.24
N ALA A 19 -27.10 33.73 5.87
CA ALA A 19 -26.46 32.77 6.75
C ALA A 19 -27.33 32.52 7.99
N GLY A 20 -27.57 31.25 8.31
CA GLY A 20 -28.27 30.82 9.51
C GLY A 20 -27.43 29.78 10.25
N VAL A 21 -26.76 30.23 11.31
CA VAL A 21 -26.13 29.40 12.33
C VAL A 21 -27.23 28.93 13.28
N VAL A 22 -27.37 27.62 13.48
CA VAL A 22 -28.16 27.06 14.58
C VAL A 22 -27.21 26.34 15.52
N VAL A 23 -26.90 27.02 16.62
CA VAL A 23 -26.38 26.42 17.86
C VAL A 23 -27.60 26.09 18.72
N SER A 24 -27.68 24.86 19.23
CA SER A 24 -28.47 24.56 20.42
C SER A 24 -27.77 23.48 21.22
N ALA A 25 -27.44 23.87 22.45
CA ALA A 25 -26.73 23.09 23.44
C ALA A 25 -27.71 22.35 24.37
N ALA A 26 -27.23 21.19 24.81
CA ALA A 26 -27.41 20.52 26.11
C ALA A 26 -28.83 20.22 26.62
N LEU A 27 -29.00 18.96 27.09
CA LEU A 27 -29.36 18.64 28.47
C LEU A 27 -29.16 17.12 28.75
N VAL A 28 -28.34 16.83 29.76
CA VAL A 28 -28.19 15.57 30.50
C VAL A 28 -28.56 15.90 31.95
N PRO A 29 -29.28 15.03 32.70
CA PRO A 29 -28.62 14.18 33.72
C PRO A 29 -29.21 12.75 33.84
N GLY A 30 -28.39 11.83 34.40
CA GLY A 30 -28.69 10.39 34.67
C GLY A 30 -29.67 10.13 35.84
N PRO A 31 -29.62 8.99 36.58
CA PRO A 31 -28.41 8.30 37.05
C PRO A 31 -28.45 6.75 37.00
N ALA A 32 -27.37 6.20 37.55
CA ALA A 32 -26.94 4.81 37.68
C ALA A 32 -27.81 3.88 38.55
N PHE A 33 -27.63 2.57 38.32
CA PHE A 33 -27.66 1.55 39.38
C PHE A 33 -26.40 0.67 39.28
N SER A 34 -25.69 0.60 40.41
CA SER A 34 -24.60 -0.32 40.71
C SER A 34 -25.14 -1.62 41.31
N ALA A 35 -24.42 -2.72 41.10
CA ALA A 35 -24.36 -3.83 42.05
C ALA A 35 -22.98 -4.54 41.94
N ASP A 36 -22.12 -4.22 42.91
CA ASP A 36 -21.11 -5.11 43.52
C ASP A 36 -21.76 -6.40 44.06
N ALA A 37 -21.11 -7.48 44.52
CA ALA A 37 -19.77 -8.06 44.46
C ALA A 37 -19.89 -9.47 45.11
N ALA A 38 -18.99 -10.38 44.73
CA ALA A 38 -18.39 -11.48 45.52
C ALA A 38 -19.23 -12.32 46.52
N SER A 39 -19.18 -13.66 46.38
CA SER A 39 -18.38 -14.56 47.26
C SER A 39 -18.77 -16.04 47.14
N ARG A 40 -17.75 -16.92 47.08
CA ARG A 40 -17.84 -18.38 47.32
C ARG A 40 -17.95 -18.69 48.83
N PRO A 41 -18.36 -19.91 49.26
CA PRO A 41 -17.43 -21.06 49.43
C PRO A 41 -18.03 -22.45 49.08
N GLY A 42 -17.17 -23.48 48.92
CA GLY A 42 -17.53 -24.92 48.74
C GLY A 42 -17.96 -25.61 50.06
N PRO A 43 -17.93 -26.98 50.23
CA PRO A 43 -17.11 -27.98 49.51
C PRO A 43 -17.72 -29.40 49.22
N GLN A 44 -16.93 -30.22 48.48
CA GLN A 44 -16.55 -31.65 48.76
C GLN A 44 -17.29 -32.91 48.18
N HIS A 45 -16.44 -33.87 47.72
CA HIS A 45 -16.59 -35.35 47.50
C HIS A 45 -17.24 -35.85 46.16
N SER A 46 -16.74 -36.84 45.39
CA SER A 46 -15.68 -37.87 45.49
C SER A 46 -15.30 -38.43 44.10
N ALA A 47 -14.07 -38.96 43.94
CA ALA A 47 -13.63 -39.85 42.84
C ALA A 47 -13.82 -41.35 43.23
N PRO A 48 -13.65 -42.32 42.30
CA PRO A 48 -12.32 -42.97 42.19
C PRO A 48 -11.93 -43.55 40.80
N GLY A 49 -10.63 -43.82 40.63
CA GLY A 49 -10.13 -44.91 39.77
C GLY A 49 -8.97 -44.55 38.82
N ALA A 50 -7.74 -44.92 39.18
CA ALA A 50 -6.55 -44.88 38.31
C ALA A 50 -5.71 -46.16 38.48
N GLU A 51 -5.16 -46.69 37.39
CA GLU A 51 -3.92 -47.48 37.32
C GLU A 51 -3.20 -47.26 35.97
N PRO A 52 -1.87 -47.49 35.85
CA PRO A 52 -0.97 -46.71 35.01
C PRO A 52 -0.15 -47.49 33.95
N HIS A 53 0.49 -46.74 33.01
CA HIS A 53 1.77 -46.97 32.27
C HIS A 53 1.69 -46.59 30.76
N PRO A 54 2.81 -46.42 30.02
CA PRO A 54 4.02 -45.62 30.28
C PRO A 54 4.32 -44.61 29.12
N ARG A 55 5.27 -43.69 29.35
CA ARG A 55 5.70 -42.62 28.43
C ARG A 55 6.66 -43.14 27.34
N PRO A 56 6.50 -42.78 26.05
CA PRO A 56 7.53 -43.02 25.03
C PRO A 56 8.51 -41.83 24.87
N GLU A 57 9.78 -42.16 24.67
CA GLU A 57 10.90 -41.29 24.27
C GLU A 57 10.72 -40.65 22.87
N PRO A 58 11.43 -39.53 22.58
CA PRO A 58 11.35 -38.86 21.29
C PRO A 58 12.32 -39.46 20.25
N PRO A 59 11.92 -39.69 18.98
CA PRO A 59 12.86 -40.01 17.92
C PRO A 59 13.28 -38.76 17.11
N ALA A 60 14.59 -38.54 17.15
CA ALA A 60 15.51 -38.14 16.07
C ALA A 60 15.10 -37.09 15.01
N SER A 61 15.81 -35.97 15.05
CA SER A 61 15.96 -35.00 13.96
C SER A 61 16.86 -35.55 12.84
N SER A 62 16.44 -35.45 11.57
CA SER A 62 17.27 -35.45 10.34
C SER A 62 16.38 -35.20 9.10
N PRO A 63 16.92 -34.76 7.95
CA PRO A 63 17.62 -33.50 7.70
C PRO A 63 16.93 -32.67 6.60
N SER A 64 17.23 -31.36 6.52
CA SER A 64 16.75 -30.47 5.46
C SER A 64 17.25 -30.90 4.06
N PRO A 65 16.42 -30.83 3.00
CA PRO A 65 16.91 -31.02 1.65
C PRO A 65 17.65 -29.77 1.18
N THR A 66 18.94 -29.94 0.93
CA THR A 66 19.78 -29.05 0.13
C THR A 66 19.67 -29.48 -1.34
N GLY A 67 19.42 -28.52 -2.24
CA GLY A 67 19.71 -28.69 -3.67
C GLY A 67 18.56 -28.33 -4.61
N GLY A 68 18.66 -27.17 -5.26
CA GLY A 68 17.74 -26.74 -6.32
C GLY A 68 17.99 -25.33 -6.85
N THR A 69 19.24 -24.95 -7.06
CA THR A 69 19.64 -23.71 -7.72
C THR A 69 19.20 -23.73 -9.18
N HIS A 70 18.52 -22.69 -9.65
CA HIS A 70 18.75 -22.01 -10.95
C HIS A 70 17.75 -20.84 -11.09
N ALA A 71 18.07 -19.70 -10.47
CA ALA A 71 17.53 -18.43 -10.92
C ALA A 71 18.29 -18.02 -12.20
N PRO A 72 17.61 -17.61 -13.28
CA PRO A 72 18.31 -17.05 -14.43
C PRO A 72 19.01 -15.77 -14.01
N THR A 73 20.27 -15.63 -14.42
CA THR A 73 21.10 -14.43 -14.26
C THR A 73 20.52 -13.26 -15.06
N GLY A 74 19.48 -12.64 -14.51
CA GLY A 74 19.11 -11.27 -14.79
C GLY A 74 19.72 -10.38 -13.71
N ILE A 75 20.19 -9.19 -14.09
CA ILE A 75 20.64 -8.15 -13.15
C ILE A 75 19.54 -8.01 -12.09
N ALA A 76 19.82 -8.43 -10.86
CA ALA A 76 18.90 -8.27 -9.75
C ALA A 76 18.66 -6.77 -9.59
N ALA A 77 17.45 -6.32 -9.96
CA ALA A 77 17.05 -4.95 -9.70
C ALA A 77 17.21 -4.71 -8.20
N SER A 78 18.00 -3.71 -7.82
CA SER A 78 18.48 -3.49 -6.46
C SER A 78 17.42 -2.89 -5.52
N GLY A 79 16.13 -3.17 -5.78
CA GLY A 79 15.01 -2.67 -4.99
C GLY A 79 13.65 -3.23 -5.45
N PRO A 80 12.57 -2.88 -4.72
CA PRO A 80 11.19 -3.27 -5.01
C PRO A 80 10.79 -3.06 -6.48
N ALA A 81 9.88 -3.88 -6.99
CA ALA A 81 9.22 -3.56 -8.25
C ALA A 81 8.29 -2.36 -8.04
N PHE A 82 8.38 -1.34 -8.88
CA PHE A 82 7.49 -0.18 -8.81
C PHE A 82 6.64 -0.06 -10.08
N GLY A 83 5.47 0.56 -9.94
CA GLY A 83 4.55 0.86 -11.02
C GLY A 83 3.68 2.07 -10.69
N ALA A 84 2.64 2.25 -11.50
CA ALA A 84 1.61 3.24 -11.26
C ALA A 84 0.26 2.76 -11.80
N PHE A 85 -0.82 3.16 -11.14
CA PHE A 85 -2.13 3.15 -11.77
C PHE A 85 -2.29 4.42 -12.61
N LEU A 86 -2.44 4.23 -13.93
CA LEU A 86 -2.50 5.34 -14.89
C LEU A 86 -3.80 5.42 -15.68
N HIS A 87 -4.59 4.35 -15.70
CA HIS A 87 -5.92 4.18 -16.29
C HIS A 87 -6.23 2.68 -16.33
N TYR A 88 -7.51 2.28 -16.26
CA TYR A 88 -7.88 0.86 -16.27
C TYR A 88 -7.61 0.14 -17.61
N GLY A 89 -8.00 0.77 -18.72
CA GLY A 89 -7.88 0.23 -20.08
C GLY A 89 -6.55 0.52 -20.82
N PRO A 90 -6.50 0.35 -22.16
CA PRO A 90 -5.27 0.47 -22.97
C PRO A 90 -4.56 1.83 -22.90
N ALA A 91 -5.24 2.89 -22.47
CA ALA A 91 -4.61 4.17 -22.20
C ALA A 91 -3.56 4.06 -21.07
N GLY A 92 -3.76 3.19 -20.08
CA GLY A 92 -2.82 2.94 -19.00
C GLY A 92 -1.51 2.36 -19.53
N VAL A 93 -1.60 1.36 -20.40
CA VAL A 93 -0.43 0.75 -21.07
C VAL A 93 0.37 1.77 -21.89
N ARG A 94 -0.31 2.69 -22.59
CA ARG A 94 0.37 3.80 -23.31
C ARG A 94 1.06 4.75 -22.34
N ARG A 95 0.36 5.14 -21.27
CA ARG A 95 0.88 6.03 -20.23
C ARG A 95 2.05 5.43 -19.48
N MET A 96 2.15 4.10 -19.33
CA MET A 96 3.34 3.46 -18.75
C MET A 96 4.61 3.81 -19.54
N LYS A 97 4.54 3.85 -20.88
CA LYS A 97 5.68 4.25 -21.74
C LYS A 97 6.00 5.75 -21.60
N GLU A 98 4.98 6.57 -21.39
CA GLU A 98 5.14 8.01 -21.13
C GLU A 98 5.76 8.27 -19.75
N LEU A 99 5.31 7.54 -18.73
CA LEU A 99 5.88 7.58 -17.39
C LEU A 99 7.37 7.19 -17.41
N THR A 100 7.75 6.15 -18.15
CA THR A 100 9.17 5.80 -18.35
C THR A 100 9.98 6.97 -18.90
N ARG A 101 9.45 7.70 -19.90
CA ARG A 101 10.13 8.88 -20.46
C ARG A 101 10.22 10.02 -19.44
N TRP A 102 9.15 10.23 -18.67
CA TRP A 102 9.14 11.23 -17.60
C TRP A 102 10.17 10.90 -16.51
N LEU A 103 10.32 9.62 -16.14
CA LEU A 103 11.33 9.10 -15.20
C LEU A 103 12.72 8.90 -15.81
N GLY A 104 13.06 9.60 -16.90
CA GLY A 104 14.43 9.57 -17.45
C GLY A 104 14.87 8.22 -17.99
N GLY A 105 13.93 7.35 -18.38
CA GLY A 105 14.20 6.01 -18.92
C GLY A 105 14.07 4.88 -17.90
N GLN A 106 13.81 5.19 -16.62
CA GLN A 106 13.54 4.15 -15.64
C GLN A 106 12.19 3.48 -15.95
N GLU A 107 12.24 2.20 -16.31
CA GLU A 107 11.04 1.42 -16.66
C GLU A 107 10.33 0.93 -15.40
N PRO A 108 9.04 1.29 -15.20
CA PRO A 108 8.24 0.64 -14.18
C PRO A 108 8.05 -0.84 -14.52
N ARG A 109 8.17 -1.69 -13.50
CA ARG A 109 8.03 -3.14 -13.64
C ARG A 109 6.64 -3.61 -13.31
N VAL A 110 5.79 -2.83 -12.65
CA VAL A 110 4.45 -3.25 -12.24
C VAL A 110 3.39 -2.56 -13.08
N GLY A 111 2.56 -3.34 -13.77
CA GLY A 111 1.35 -2.86 -14.45
C GLY A 111 0.17 -3.12 -13.54
N HIS A 112 -0.45 -2.05 -13.05
CA HIS A 112 -1.56 -2.10 -12.10
C HIS A 112 -2.82 -1.52 -12.68
N THR A 113 -3.93 -2.24 -12.51
CA THR A 113 -5.24 -1.87 -13.04
C THR A 113 -6.38 -2.49 -12.21
N TYR A 114 -7.61 -2.07 -12.49
CA TYR A 114 -8.83 -2.46 -11.79
C TYR A 114 -9.83 -3.04 -12.77
N LEU A 115 -10.53 -4.10 -12.36
CA LEU A 115 -11.77 -4.49 -13.00
C LEU A 115 -12.91 -3.57 -12.53
N PRO A 116 -13.79 -3.11 -13.43
CA PRO A 116 -15.01 -2.43 -13.03
C PRO A 116 -15.90 -3.38 -12.22
N GLY A 117 -16.43 -2.89 -11.10
CA GLY A 117 -17.27 -3.65 -10.17
C GLY A 117 -18.77 -3.34 -10.27
N ASP A 118 -19.22 -2.68 -11.33
CA ASP A 118 -20.64 -2.35 -11.54
C ASP A 118 -21.48 -3.59 -11.87
N LEU A 119 -20.94 -4.50 -12.69
CA LEU A 119 -21.63 -5.72 -13.15
C LEU A 119 -20.71 -6.94 -13.06
N TRP A 120 -21.25 -8.12 -12.78
CA TRP A 120 -20.49 -9.37 -12.79
C TRP A 120 -19.69 -9.60 -14.08
N ARG A 121 -20.28 -9.31 -15.25
CA ARG A 121 -19.60 -9.44 -16.54
C ARG A 121 -18.30 -8.63 -16.62
N ASN A 122 -18.20 -7.51 -15.89
CA ASN A 122 -16.99 -6.70 -15.85
C ASN A 122 -15.94 -7.28 -14.89
N ILE A 123 -16.38 -7.86 -13.76
CA ILE A 123 -15.54 -8.62 -12.82
C ILE A 123 -15.01 -9.91 -13.45
N GLU A 124 -15.76 -10.52 -14.37
CA GLU A 124 -15.30 -11.63 -15.21
C GLU A 124 -14.23 -11.20 -16.25
N GLY A 125 -13.90 -9.91 -16.33
CA GLY A 125 -12.98 -9.34 -17.33
C GLY A 125 -13.62 -9.15 -18.71
N GLY A 126 -14.95 -9.07 -18.82
CA GLY A 126 -15.72 -9.04 -20.09
C GLY A 126 -15.63 -7.75 -20.88
N HIS A 127 -14.89 -6.76 -20.37
CA HIS A 127 -14.73 -5.43 -20.95
C HIS A 127 -13.55 -5.35 -21.95
N GLY A 128 -12.79 -6.45 -22.15
CA GLY A 128 -11.83 -6.59 -23.27
C GLY A 128 -10.57 -5.73 -23.19
N PHE A 129 -10.23 -5.18 -22.02
CA PHE A 129 -8.98 -4.42 -21.85
C PHE A 129 -7.81 -5.25 -21.29
N LEU A 130 -8.10 -6.44 -20.74
CA LEU A 130 -7.08 -7.31 -20.16
C LEU A 130 -6.06 -7.78 -21.20
N ASP A 131 -6.44 -7.90 -22.49
CA ASP A 131 -5.53 -8.25 -23.58
C ASP A 131 -4.32 -7.32 -23.65
N SER A 132 -4.54 -6.01 -23.52
CA SER A 132 -3.48 -5.01 -23.59
C SER A 132 -2.51 -5.10 -22.42
N TRP A 133 -3.02 -5.38 -21.22
CA TRP A 133 -2.18 -5.57 -20.04
C TRP A 133 -1.45 -6.91 -20.07
N ALA A 134 -2.11 -7.95 -20.59
CA ALA A 134 -1.51 -9.25 -20.76
C ALA A 134 -0.36 -9.19 -21.77
N GLU A 135 -0.54 -8.51 -22.90
CA GLU A 135 0.55 -8.22 -23.84
C GLU A 135 1.69 -7.44 -23.17
N TRP A 136 1.38 -6.40 -22.40
CA TRP A 136 2.39 -5.61 -21.68
C TRP A 136 3.19 -6.47 -20.68
N ARG A 137 2.53 -7.36 -19.94
CA ARG A 137 3.17 -8.29 -19.00
C ARG A 137 4.06 -9.30 -19.73
N ARG A 138 3.54 -9.96 -20.77
CA ARG A 138 4.27 -10.99 -21.52
C ARG A 138 5.48 -10.45 -22.28
N ALA A 139 5.49 -9.15 -22.59
CA ALA A 139 6.61 -8.53 -23.29
C ALA A 139 7.95 -8.58 -22.53
N ARG A 140 7.94 -8.74 -21.20
CA ARG A 140 9.17 -8.92 -20.40
C ARG A 140 8.94 -9.80 -19.17
N ALA A 141 9.85 -10.75 -18.92
CA ALA A 141 9.73 -11.70 -17.81
C ALA A 141 9.79 -11.06 -16.42
N ASP A 142 10.43 -9.90 -16.27
CA ASP A 142 10.61 -9.17 -15.00
C ASP A 142 9.42 -8.25 -14.61
N ARG A 143 8.33 -8.25 -15.39
CA ARG A 143 7.13 -7.43 -15.11
C ARG A 143 6.16 -8.07 -14.09
N LEU A 144 5.53 -7.23 -13.28
CA LEU A 144 4.35 -7.43 -12.44
C LEU A 144 3.05 -7.23 -13.22
N PHE A 145 2.11 -8.18 -13.32
CA PHE A 145 0.71 -7.78 -13.56
C PHE A 145 -0.08 -7.87 -12.26
N VAL A 146 -0.60 -6.73 -11.81
CA VAL A 146 -1.36 -6.57 -10.58
C VAL A 146 -2.77 -6.13 -10.96
N LEU A 147 -3.77 -6.88 -10.52
CA LEU A 147 -5.16 -6.66 -10.87
C LEU A 147 -6.02 -6.56 -9.60
N ASN A 148 -6.61 -5.39 -9.38
CA ASN A 148 -7.63 -5.22 -8.36
C ASN A 148 -8.95 -5.82 -8.85
N VAL A 149 -9.49 -6.75 -8.07
CA VAL A 149 -10.69 -7.55 -8.41
C VAL A 149 -11.76 -7.34 -7.32
N PRO A 150 -12.90 -6.70 -7.66
CA PRO A 150 -14.02 -6.60 -6.73
C PRO A 150 -14.53 -8.00 -6.35
N MET A 151 -14.92 -8.19 -5.09
CA MET A 151 -15.59 -9.44 -4.70
C MET A 151 -17.11 -9.37 -4.89
N MET A 152 -17.67 -8.22 -5.27
CA MET A 152 -19.11 -8.05 -5.46
C MET A 152 -19.36 -7.09 -6.61
N GLU A 153 -20.41 -7.34 -7.39
CA GLU A 153 -20.95 -6.32 -8.30
C GLU A 153 -21.65 -5.18 -7.53
N ARG A 154 -22.10 -4.13 -8.22
CA ARG A 154 -22.63 -2.91 -7.60
C ARG A 154 -21.66 -2.36 -6.55
N ASN A 155 -20.36 -2.49 -6.83
CA ASN A 155 -19.33 -2.38 -5.80
C ASN A 155 -19.26 -1.00 -5.16
N GLU A 156 -19.72 0.04 -5.86
CA GLU A 156 -19.68 1.44 -5.39
C GLU A 156 -21.08 2.06 -5.30
N GLU A 157 -22.14 1.24 -5.26
CA GLU A 157 -23.54 1.73 -5.24
C GLU A 157 -24.06 2.10 -3.83
N ASN A 158 -23.19 2.18 -2.82
CA ASN A 158 -23.57 2.47 -1.43
C ASN A 158 -24.64 1.50 -0.87
N VAL A 159 -24.46 0.20 -1.12
CA VAL A 159 -25.38 -0.86 -0.68
C VAL A 159 -25.49 -0.88 0.85
N PRO A 160 -26.69 -0.88 1.45
CA PRO A 160 -26.87 -0.89 2.91
C PRO A 160 -26.34 -2.16 3.59
N ASP A 161 -25.90 -2.05 4.85
CA ASP A 161 -25.34 -3.17 5.63
C ASP A 161 -26.24 -4.40 5.72
N ALA A 162 -27.57 -4.21 5.82
CA ALA A 162 -28.51 -5.31 5.86
C ALA A 162 -28.48 -6.15 4.56
N GLU A 163 -28.32 -5.48 3.42
CA GLU A 163 -28.21 -6.13 2.12
C GLU A 163 -26.82 -6.74 1.93
N VAL A 164 -25.74 -6.04 2.32
CA VAL A 164 -24.38 -6.60 2.29
C VAL A 164 -24.28 -7.89 3.12
N ARG A 165 -24.89 -7.93 4.32
CA ARG A 165 -24.96 -9.14 5.12
C ARG A 165 -25.62 -10.30 4.38
N GLN A 166 -26.73 -10.05 3.67
CA GLN A 166 -27.42 -11.07 2.89
C GLN A 166 -26.58 -11.53 1.70
N LEU A 167 -25.90 -10.60 1.03
CA LEU A 167 -24.98 -10.91 -0.07
C LEU A 167 -23.81 -11.78 0.41
N LEU A 168 -23.17 -11.43 1.53
CA LEU A 168 -22.07 -12.23 2.11
C LEU A 168 -22.51 -13.65 2.49
N ARG A 169 -23.73 -13.82 3.02
CA ARG A 169 -24.31 -15.15 3.30
C ARG A 169 -24.54 -15.98 2.05
N ARG A 170 -25.04 -15.36 0.98
CA ARG A 170 -25.15 -16.05 -0.33
C ARG A 170 -23.77 -16.40 -0.90
N ALA A 171 -22.80 -15.51 -0.69
CA ALA A 171 -21.46 -15.66 -1.20
C ALA A 171 -20.69 -16.80 -0.52
N GLU A 172 -20.81 -16.97 0.80
CA GLU A 172 -20.23 -18.12 1.51
C GLU A 172 -20.87 -19.47 1.12
N ASP A 173 -22.12 -19.45 0.66
CA ASP A 173 -22.80 -20.62 0.10
C ASP A 173 -22.36 -20.92 -1.35
N GLY A 174 -21.58 -20.04 -1.98
CA GLY A 174 -21.02 -20.22 -3.32
C GLY A 174 -21.83 -19.63 -4.46
N ALA A 175 -22.79 -18.72 -4.17
CA ALA A 175 -23.67 -18.16 -5.19
C ALA A 175 -22.95 -17.38 -6.31
N PHE A 176 -21.68 -17.03 -6.13
CA PHE A 176 -20.90 -16.20 -7.04
C PHE A 176 -19.59 -16.87 -7.50
N ASP A 177 -19.37 -18.15 -7.17
CA ASP A 177 -18.12 -18.87 -7.46
C ASP A 177 -17.78 -18.86 -8.96
N ASP A 178 -18.76 -19.14 -9.82
CA ASP A 178 -18.59 -19.24 -11.28
C ASP A 178 -17.97 -17.97 -11.90
N HIS A 179 -18.28 -16.78 -11.36
CA HIS A 179 -17.73 -15.52 -11.88
C HIS A 179 -16.20 -15.45 -11.73
N PHE A 180 -15.67 -15.98 -10.63
CA PHE A 180 -14.23 -16.00 -10.38
C PHE A 180 -13.53 -17.15 -11.10
N GLU A 181 -14.21 -18.26 -11.36
CA GLU A 181 -13.72 -19.30 -12.27
C GLU A 181 -13.53 -18.74 -13.67
N VAL A 182 -14.54 -18.03 -14.21
CA VAL A 182 -14.48 -17.39 -15.53
C VAL A 182 -13.34 -16.38 -15.62
N LEU A 183 -13.14 -15.56 -14.58
CA LEU A 183 -12.00 -14.62 -14.55
C LEU A 183 -10.66 -15.38 -14.55
N ALA A 184 -10.53 -16.43 -13.74
CA ALA A 184 -9.31 -17.22 -13.63
C ALA A 184 -8.96 -17.90 -14.96
N GLU A 185 -9.93 -18.57 -15.60
CA GLU A 185 -9.76 -19.17 -16.93
C GLU A 185 -9.31 -18.12 -17.95
N ARG A 186 -9.96 -16.95 -17.96
CA ARG A 186 -9.58 -15.85 -18.87
C ARG A 186 -8.15 -15.39 -18.67
N LEU A 187 -7.70 -15.20 -17.43
CA LEU A 187 -6.32 -14.78 -17.16
C LEU A 187 -5.30 -15.84 -17.60
N VAL A 188 -5.61 -17.13 -17.45
CA VAL A 188 -4.79 -18.23 -17.95
C VAL A 188 -4.75 -18.24 -19.47
N ASP A 189 -5.89 -18.10 -20.14
CA ASP A 189 -6.01 -18.08 -21.60
C ASP A 189 -5.28 -16.89 -22.23
N LEU A 190 -5.28 -15.75 -21.53
CA LEU A 190 -4.49 -14.58 -21.90
C LEU A 190 -2.99 -14.77 -21.66
N GLY A 191 -2.53 -15.92 -21.16
CA GLY A 191 -1.13 -16.19 -20.91
C GLY A 191 -0.51 -15.33 -19.80
N VAL A 192 -1.33 -14.87 -18.85
CA VAL A 192 -0.89 -14.22 -17.60
C VAL A 192 -1.31 -15.02 -16.36
N PRO A 193 -0.96 -16.31 -16.29
CA PRO A 193 -1.35 -17.18 -15.17
C PRO A 193 -0.70 -16.77 -13.85
N ASP A 194 0.31 -15.89 -13.84
CA ASP A 194 1.05 -15.42 -12.67
C ASP A 194 0.60 -14.04 -12.18
N THR A 195 -0.63 -13.63 -12.54
CA THR A 195 -1.25 -12.37 -12.10
C THR A 195 -1.31 -12.30 -10.58
N VAL A 196 -0.91 -11.15 -10.02
CA VAL A 196 -1.16 -10.81 -8.61
C VAL A 196 -2.57 -10.23 -8.52
N ILE A 197 -3.42 -10.84 -7.72
CA ILE A 197 -4.82 -10.48 -7.58
C ILE A 197 -4.99 -9.76 -6.24
N VAL A 198 -5.27 -8.46 -6.30
CA VAL A 198 -5.67 -7.66 -5.13
C VAL A 198 -7.18 -7.81 -5.00
N LEU A 199 -7.58 -8.89 -4.34
CA LEU A 199 -8.99 -9.25 -4.19
C LEU A 199 -9.60 -8.37 -3.11
N GLY A 200 -10.77 -7.79 -3.36
CA GLY A 200 -11.56 -7.05 -2.35
C GLY A 200 -10.76 -6.04 -1.52
N TRP A 201 -9.96 -5.17 -2.17
CA TRP A 201 -9.12 -4.16 -1.52
C TRP A 201 -9.90 -3.23 -0.60
N GLU A 202 -9.23 -2.61 0.37
CA GLU A 202 -9.82 -1.65 1.33
C GLU A 202 -11.07 -2.19 2.05
N MET A 203 -11.12 -3.51 2.28
CA MET A 203 -12.29 -4.18 2.85
C MET A 203 -12.66 -3.70 4.26
N ASN A 204 -11.73 -3.09 4.98
CA ASN A 204 -11.94 -2.55 6.31
C ASN A 204 -12.72 -1.22 6.33
N GLY A 205 -12.96 -0.61 5.16
CA GLY A 205 -13.79 0.58 5.03
C GLY A 205 -15.26 0.31 4.76
N VAL A 206 -15.97 1.37 4.35
CA VAL A 206 -17.42 1.34 4.03
C VAL A 206 -17.75 1.63 2.57
N THR A 207 -16.76 2.07 1.79
CA THR A 207 -16.93 2.53 0.41
C THR A 207 -17.48 1.43 -0.49
N TYR A 208 -16.94 0.22 -0.36
CA TYR A 208 -17.23 -0.86 -1.28
C TYR A 208 -18.33 -1.80 -0.76
N THR A 209 -19.10 -2.39 -1.66
CA THR A 209 -20.07 -3.45 -1.34
C THR A 209 -19.35 -4.72 -0.88
N HIS A 210 -18.13 -4.97 -1.36
CA HIS A 210 -17.28 -6.10 -0.90
C HIS A 210 -16.69 -5.94 0.50
N ARG A 211 -17.03 -4.88 1.25
CA ARG A 211 -16.49 -4.63 2.60
C ARG A 211 -16.70 -5.79 3.56
N CYS A 212 -15.79 -5.91 4.52
CA CYS A 212 -15.71 -7.00 5.49
C CYS A 212 -16.77 -6.91 6.60
N ALA A 213 -16.93 -5.71 7.17
CA ALA A 213 -18.11 -5.42 7.99
C ALA A 213 -19.34 -5.33 7.07
N PRO A 214 -20.50 -5.90 7.45
CA PRO A 214 -20.89 -6.15 8.83
C PRO A 214 -20.86 -7.64 9.23
N ASP A 215 -20.25 -8.52 8.41
CA ASP A 215 -20.20 -9.97 8.66
C ASP A 215 -18.80 -10.56 8.35
N PRO A 216 -17.78 -10.27 9.17
CA PRO A 216 -16.39 -10.65 8.89
C PRO A 216 -16.18 -12.15 8.73
N GLU A 217 -16.95 -12.98 9.43
CA GLU A 217 -16.87 -14.44 9.31
C GLU A 217 -17.35 -14.94 7.95
N SER A 218 -18.46 -14.39 7.45
CA SER A 218 -18.97 -14.71 6.11
C SER A 218 -18.05 -14.17 5.03
N TRP A 219 -17.50 -12.97 5.23
CA TRP A 219 -16.50 -12.38 4.34
C TRP A 219 -15.25 -13.26 4.21
N LYS A 220 -14.68 -13.73 5.34
CA LYS A 220 -13.53 -14.65 5.34
C LYS A 220 -13.83 -15.95 4.61
N ARG A 221 -15.03 -16.54 4.82
CA ARG A 221 -15.43 -17.75 4.10
C ARG A 221 -15.55 -17.47 2.60
N TYR A 222 -16.14 -16.34 2.21
CA TYR A 222 -16.24 -15.97 0.81
C TYR A 222 -14.87 -15.76 0.14
N TRP A 223 -13.94 -15.04 0.77
CA TRP A 223 -12.56 -14.92 0.28
C TRP A 223 -11.92 -16.28 0.01
N ARG A 224 -12.00 -17.19 0.98
CA ARG A 224 -11.44 -18.55 0.87
C ARG A 224 -12.04 -19.31 -0.30
N ARG A 225 -13.34 -19.15 -0.56
CA ARG A 225 -14.01 -19.77 -1.71
C ARG A 225 -13.49 -19.24 -3.04
N ILE A 226 -13.42 -17.93 -3.20
CA ILE A 226 -12.89 -17.30 -4.42
C ILE A 226 -11.49 -17.84 -4.71
N VAL A 227 -10.59 -17.76 -3.72
CA VAL A 227 -9.22 -18.26 -3.84
C VAL A 227 -9.20 -19.75 -4.20
N THR A 228 -10.06 -20.56 -3.58
CA THR A 228 -10.15 -22.00 -3.86
C THR A 228 -10.57 -22.27 -5.30
N VAL A 229 -11.61 -21.58 -5.78
CA VAL A 229 -12.14 -21.75 -7.14
C VAL A 229 -11.09 -21.32 -8.17
N MET A 230 -10.52 -20.12 -8.01
CA MET A 230 -9.49 -19.63 -8.93
C MET A 230 -8.26 -20.54 -8.95
N ARG A 231 -7.86 -21.12 -7.81
CA ARG A 231 -6.71 -22.04 -7.73
C ARG A 231 -6.96 -23.42 -8.35
N LYS A 232 -8.23 -23.81 -8.58
CA LYS A 232 -8.57 -25.06 -9.29
C LYS A 232 -8.38 -24.97 -10.79
N VAL A 233 -8.36 -23.76 -11.36
CA VAL A 233 -8.18 -23.56 -12.79
C VAL A 233 -6.80 -24.06 -13.24
N PRO A 234 -6.71 -25.01 -14.19
CA PRO A 234 -5.44 -25.56 -14.65
C PRO A 234 -4.49 -24.49 -15.19
N GLY A 235 -3.20 -24.59 -14.84
CA GLY A 235 -2.16 -23.69 -15.34
C GLY A 235 -2.01 -22.37 -14.57
N GLN A 236 -2.95 -22.05 -13.67
CA GLN A 236 -2.87 -20.85 -12.83
C GLN A 236 -1.67 -20.90 -11.87
N ARG A 237 -1.10 -19.73 -11.59
CA ARG A 237 -0.03 -19.47 -10.62
C ARG A 237 -0.27 -18.10 -9.94
N PHE A 238 -1.53 -17.76 -9.71
CA PHE A 238 -1.93 -16.49 -9.11
C PHE A 238 -1.39 -16.36 -7.70
N ARG A 239 -1.17 -15.12 -7.29
CA ARG A 239 -0.90 -14.76 -5.90
C ARG A 239 -1.98 -13.81 -5.42
N PHE A 240 -2.54 -14.08 -4.24
CA PHE A 240 -3.60 -13.27 -3.65
C PHE A 240 -3.03 -12.28 -2.65
N ASP A 241 -3.31 -11.00 -2.90
CA ASP A 241 -2.83 -9.87 -2.13
C ASP A 241 -3.97 -9.32 -1.25
N PHE A 242 -3.85 -9.52 0.08
CA PHE A 242 -4.81 -9.02 1.07
C PHE A 242 -4.42 -7.59 1.44
N ALA A 243 -5.13 -6.61 0.89
CA ALA A 243 -4.76 -5.20 0.97
C ALA A 243 -5.87 -4.35 1.64
N PRO A 244 -5.79 -4.09 2.95
CA PRO A 244 -6.66 -3.15 3.64
C PRO A 244 -6.24 -1.69 3.41
N SER A 245 -7.12 -0.75 3.74
CA SER A 245 -6.78 0.67 3.95
C SER A 245 -5.94 0.82 5.22
N ARG A 246 -4.95 1.72 5.20
CA ARG A 246 -4.14 2.05 6.40
C ARG A 246 -5.00 2.51 7.58
N GLY A 247 -4.72 1.94 8.74
CA GLY A 247 -5.35 2.29 10.01
C GLY A 247 -6.62 1.49 10.27
N MET A 248 -7.44 2.00 11.19
CA MET A 248 -8.69 1.34 11.58
C MET A 248 -9.72 1.32 10.46
N ASP A 249 -10.00 2.48 9.85
CA ASP A 249 -11.20 2.72 9.04
C ASP A 249 -12.48 2.34 9.82
N ALA A 250 -13.29 1.36 9.36
CA ALA A 250 -14.53 0.95 10.02
C ALA A 250 -14.42 -0.31 10.89
N ILE A 251 -13.43 -1.17 10.65
CA ILE A 251 -13.17 -2.42 11.40
C ILE A 251 -11.67 -2.70 11.41
N PRO A 252 -11.07 -3.24 12.51
CA PRO A 252 -9.66 -3.61 12.49
C PRO A 252 -9.42 -4.62 11.36
N TRP A 253 -8.62 -4.26 10.36
CA TRP A 253 -8.39 -5.14 9.21
C TRP A 253 -7.89 -6.56 9.57
N PRO A 254 -7.16 -6.82 10.67
CA PRO A 254 -6.79 -8.19 11.03
C PRO A 254 -8.00 -9.09 11.31
N GLU A 255 -9.16 -8.54 11.71
CA GLU A 255 -10.40 -9.32 11.92
C GLU A 255 -10.93 -9.93 10.61
N CYS A 256 -10.56 -9.32 9.48
CA CYS A 256 -10.90 -9.74 8.13
C CYS A 256 -9.88 -10.71 7.54
N TYR A 257 -8.73 -10.95 8.19
CA TYR A 257 -7.68 -11.80 7.62
C TYR A 257 -8.18 -13.25 7.42
N PRO A 258 -8.20 -13.78 6.18
CA PRO A 258 -8.81 -15.07 5.88
C PRO A 258 -7.90 -16.26 6.21
N GLY A 259 -6.65 -16.04 6.61
CA GLY A 259 -5.69 -17.06 7.03
C GLY A 259 -4.60 -17.34 5.99
N ASP A 260 -3.48 -17.88 6.47
CA ASP A 260 -2.22 -17.96 5.71
C ASP A 260 -2.29 -18.83 4.45
N ASP A 261 -3.16 -19.83 4.43
CA ASP A 261 -3.33 -20.69 3.26
C ASP A 261 -3.98 -19.95 2.08
N PHE A 262 -4.65 -18.82 2.32
CA PHE A 262 -5.46 -18.10 1.32
C PHE A 262 -4.91 -16.71 0.99
N VAL A 263 -3.75 -16.36 1.55
CA VAL A 263 -3.08 -15.07 1.32
C VAL A 263 -1.63 -15.33 0.97
N ASP A 264 -1.17 -14.78 -0.16
CA ASP A 264 0.21 -14.91 -0.62
C ASP A 264 1.03 -13.65 -0.30
N ILE A 265 0.38 -12.48 -0.22
CA ILE A 265 0.98 -11.17 0.04
C ILE A 265 0.05 -10.41 1.00
N VAL A 266 0.63 -9.73 2.00
CA VAL A 266 -0.12 -8.79 2.84
C VAL A 266 0.16 -7.38 2.32
N GLY A 267 -0.80 -6.80 1.61
CA GLY A 267 -0.73 -5.45 1.07
C GLY A 267 -1.20 -4.40 2.06
N MET A 268 -1.16 -3.14 1.63
CA MET A 268 -1.72 -2.00 2.33
C MET A 268 -1.93 -0.84 1.36
N ASP A 269 -3.11 -0.25 1.36
CA ASP A 269 -3.39 0.98 0.63
C ASP A 269 -3.14 2.18 1.55
N ALA A 270 -2.21 3.05 1.16
CA ALA A 270 -1.63 4.07 2.04
C ALA A 270 -1.60 5.45 1.39
N TYR A 271 -2.56 6.29 1.75
CA TYR A 271 -2.64 7.68 1.30
C TYR A 271 -2.25 8.68 2.40
N ASP A 272 -1.78 9.86 1.99
CA ASP A 272 -1.46 10.96 2.91
C ASP A 272 -2.73 11.63 3.50
N GLN A 273 -3.29 10.96 4.51
CA GLN A 273 -4.55 11.32 5.17
C GLN A 273 -4.64 10.71 6.59
N PRO A 274 -5.61 11.12 7.44
CA PRO A 274 -6.43 12.33 7.33
C PRO A 274 -5.58 13.60 7.37
N ARG A 275 -6.22 14.75 7.16
CA ARG A 275 -5.52 16.03 7.20
C ARG A 275 -4.86 16.23 8.57
N GLY A 276 -3.59 16.62 8.57
CA GLY A 276 -2.80 16.92 9.76
C GLY A 276 -2.07 15.72 10.38
N LEU A 277 -2.38 14.48 9.96
CA LEU A 277 -1.68 13.30 10.46
C LEU A 277 -0.29 13.18 9.82
N SER A 278 0.75 13.26 10.63
CA SER A 278 2.14 13.13 10.19
C SER A 278 2.48 11.70 9.75
N PHE A 279 3.58 11.53 9.00
CA PHE A 279 4.02 10.18 8.59
C PHE A 279 4.35 9.28 9.80
N ASP A 280 4.99 9.82 10.84
CA ASP A 280 5.33 9.05 12.05
C ASP A 280 4.08 8.57 12.81
N GLU A 281 3.02 9.38 12.82
CA GLU A 281 1.73 8.97 13.35
C GLU A 281 1.08 7.90 12.46
N GLN A 282 1.16 8.02 11.14
CA GLN A 282 0.68 6.97 10.20
C GLN A 282 1.42 5.63 10.35
N VAL A 283 2.68 5.67 10.78
CA VAL A 283 3.48 4.48 11.08
C VAL A 283 3.02 3.83 12.39
N SER A 284 2.85 4.65 13.43
CA SER A 284 2.65 4.19 14.82
C SER A 284 1.19 4.00 15.23
N GLU A 285 0.23 4.52 14.47
CA GLU A 285 -1.19 4.36 14.78
C GLU A 285 -1.62 2.88 14.79
N PRO A 286 -2.70 2.55 15.53
CA PRO A 286 -3.28 1.22 15.47
C PRO A 286 -3.60 0.81 14.03
N TYR A 287 -3.14 -0.38 13.66
CA TYR A 287 -3.35 -0.95 12.33
C TYR A 287 -2.70 -0.15 11.18
N GLY A 288 -1.75 0.75 11.51
CA GLY A 288 -0.95 1.56 10.58
C GLY A 288 0.22 0.81 9.91
N LEU A 289 1.18 1.57 9.38
CA LEU A 289 2.26 1.00 8.54
C LEU A 289 3.18 0.03 9.30
N GLN A 290 3.52 0.32 10.57
CA GLN A 290 4.37 -0.60 11.34
C GLN A 290 3.62 -1.90 11.64
N HIS A 291 2.34 -1.79 12.04
CA HIS A 291 1.50 -2.95 12.31
C HIS A 291 1.37 -3.85 11.08
N HIS A 292 1.23 -3.27 9.88
CA HIS A 292 1.23 -3.99 8.60
C HIS A 292 2.48 -4.83 8.39
N VAL A 293 3.65 -4.21 8.53
CA VAL A 293 4.95 -4.89 8.37
C VAL A 293 5.12 -6.01 9.41
N ASP A 294 4.78 -5.74 10.66
CA ASP A 294 4.94 -6.70 11.75
C ASP A 294 3.99 -7.89 11.61
N PHE A 295 2.75 -7.63 11.19
CA PHE A 295 1.77 -8.67 10.89
C PHE A 295 2.25 -9.56 9.74
N ALA A 296 2.66 -8.97 8.61
CA ALA A 296 3.17 -9.74 7.48
C ALA A 296 4.39 -10.59 7.88
N ARG A 297 5.31 -10.03 8.68
CA ARG A 297 6.46 -10.77 9.23
C ARG A 297 6.04 -11.92 10.12
N ALA A 298 5.07 -11.72 11.01
CA ALA A 298 4.56 -12.76 11.90
C ALA A 298 3.91 -13.93 11.14
N HIS A 299 3.29 -13.62 10.00
CA HIS A 299 2.67 -14.60 9.10
C HIS A 299 3.61 -15.16 8.01
N GLY A 300 4.88 -14.72 7.99
CA GLY A 300 5.88 -15.15 7.00
C GLY A 300 5.53 -14.75 5.57
N LYS A 301 4.83 -13.62 5.38
CA LYS A 301 4.36 -13.13 4.08
C LYS A 301 5.17 -11.90 3.63
N PRO A 302 5.43 -11.73 2.32
CA PRO A 302 5.92 -10.47 1.79
C PRO A 302 4.86 -9.37 1.92
N ILE A 303 5.31 -8.12 1.93
CA ILE A 303 4.43 -6.94 1.89
C ILE A 303 4.32 -6.34 0.48
N SER A 304 3.25 -5.61 0.22
CA SER A 304 3.07 -4.75 -0.97
C SER A 304 2.40 -3.43 -0.59
N TYR A 305 2.46 -2.47 -1.52
CA TYR A 305 1.64 -1.24 -1.48
C TYR A 305 0.90 -1.11 -2.82
N PRO A 306 -0.26 -1.79 -2.99
CA PRO A 306 -1.03 -1.75 -4.23
C PRO A 306 -1.52 -0.35 -4.55
N GLU A 307 -1.83 0.45 -3.54
CA GLU A 307 -2.10 1.87 -3.71
C GLU A 307 -1.32 2.70 -2.70
N TRP A 308 -0.70 3.77 -3.20
CA TRP A 308 -0.24 4.84 -2.34
C TRP A 308 -0.20 6.16 -3.11
N GLY A 309 -0.25 7.27 -2.37
CA GLY A 309 -0.17 8.59 -2.98
C GLY A 309 -0.52 9.72 -2.02
N LEU A 310 -0.45 10.94 -2.54
CA LEU A 310 -0.88 12.12 -1.79
C LEU A 310 -2.39 12.14 -1.61
N PHE A 311 -2.91 12.95 -0.69
CA PHE A 311 -4.35 13.15 -0.61
C PHE A 311 -4.73 14.43 0.14
N ARG A 312 -5.19 14.32 1.38
CA ARG A 312 -5.86 15.40 2.12
C ARG A 312 -4.89 16.46 2.67
N ASN A 313 -3.60 16.12 2.71
CA ASN A 313 -2.48 17.00 3.06
C ASN A 313 -1.86 17.70 1.85
N GLY A 314 -2.36 17.46 0.63
CA GLY A 314 -1.94 18.16 -0.59
C GLY A 314 -0.54 17.80 -1.07
N ASP A 315 0.18 18.76 -1.67
CA ASP A 315 1.55 18.61 -2.18
C ASP A 315 2.59 18.44 -1.06
N ASN A 316 2.57 17.26 -0.43
CA ASN A 316 3.35 16.95 0.75
C ASN A 316 4.65 16.23 0.40
N ILE A 317 5.68 17.02 0.09
CA ILE A 317 7.02 16.50 -0.24
C ILE A 317 7.63 15.65 0.89
N ARG A 318 7.36 15.98 2.17
CA ARG A 318 7.90 15.24 3.31
C ARG A 318 7.31 13.84 3.38
N TRP A 319 5.99 13.71 3.24
CA TRP A 319 5.34 12.41 3.21
C TRP A 319 5.80 11.57 2.02
N MET A 320 5.94 12.18 0.83
CA MET A 320 6.46 11.51 -0.36
C MET A 320 7.88 10.93 -0.13
N LEU A 321 8.79 11.73 0.43
CA LEU A 321 10.14 11.27 0.78
C LEU A 321 10.10 10.10 1.78
N ARG A 322 9.31 10.25 2.84
CA ARG A 322 9.22 9.28 3.93
C ARG A 322 8.59 7.95 3.49
N MET A 323 7.60 7.98 2.60
CA MET A 323 6.99 6.76 2.05
C MET A 323 7.96 6.03 1.10
N LEU A 324 8.67 6.76 0.23
CA LEU A 324 9.74 6.18 -0.60
C LEU A 324 10.84 5.56 0.28
N ALA A 325 11.17 6.21 1.39
CA ALA A 325 12.17 5.72 2.30
C ALA A 325 11.74 4.47 3.07
N TRP A 326 10.50 4.46 3.52
CA TRP A 326 9.88 3.31 4.16
C TRP A 326 9.92 2.08 3.24
N MET A 327 9.70 2.27 1.94
CA MET A 327 9.81 1.18 0.96
C MET A 327 11.27 0.76 0.66
N ASP A 328 12.26 1.66 0.69
CA ASP A 328 13.68 1.25 0.61
C ASP A 328 14.12 0.47 1.86
N GLU A 329 13.55 0.76 3.02
CA GLU A 329 13.83 0.03 4.26
C GLU A 329 13.17 -1.35 4.27
N HIS A 330 11.87 -1.43 4.01
CA HIS A 330 11.08 -2.64 4.20
C HIS A 330 11.02 -3.55 2.96
N GLN A 331 11.48 -3.06 1.81
CA GLN A 331 11.63 -3.82 0.57
C GLN A 331 10.34 -4.58 0.18
N PRO A 332 9.20 -3.89 -0.06
CA PRO A 332 7.99 -4.56 -0.53
C PRO A 332 8.24 -5.34 -1.83
N LEU A 333 7.49 -6.41 -2.04
CA LEU A 333 7.50 -7.16 -3.29
C LEU A 333 7.23 -6.23 -4.48
N TYR A 334 6.24 -5.36 -4.30
CA TYR A 334 5.93 -4.31 -5.26
C TYR A 334 5.23 -3.11 -4.61
N ASN A 335 5.24 -1.97 -5.30
CA ASN A 335 4.42 -0.80 -4.98
C ASN A 335 3.91 -0.11 -6.25
N THR A 336 2.76 0.55 -6.15
CA THR A 336 2.14 1.28 -7.26
C THR A 336 1.57 2.60 -6.79
N ILE A 337 2.05 3.70 -7.37
CA ILE A 337 1.52 5.04 -7.08
C ILE A 337 0.20 5.26 -7.85
N THR A 338 -0.81 5.78 -7.17
CA THR A 338 -2.09 6.13 -7.80
C THR A 338 -1.96 7.49 -8.48
N ASP A 339 -1.88 7.52 -9.81
CA ASP A 339 -1.45 8.72 -10.52
C ASP A 339 -2.59 9.42 -11.28
N TYR A 340 -3.41 10.13 -10.51
CA TYR A 340 -4.38 11.14 -10.94
C TYR A 340 -4.66 12.08 -9.76
N CYS A 341 -5.22 13.27 -9.98
CA CYS A 341 -5.48 14.18 -8.84
C CYS A 341 -6.59 13.65 -7.92
N PRO A 342 -6.42 13.75 -6.58
CA PRO A 342 -5.39 14.51 -5.86
C PRO A 342 -4.11 13.71 -5.50
N HIS A 343 -4.01 12.45 -5.94
CA HIS A 343 -3.01 11.50 -5.46
C HIS A 343 -1.66 11.53 -6.16
N GLY A 344 -1.70 11.79 -7.46
CA GLY A 344 -0.59 11.56 -8.37
C GLY A 344 0.56 12.56 -8.28
N VAL A 345 1.62 12.23 -9.02
CA VAL A 345 2.87 12.99 -9.14
C VAL A 345 3.25 13.29 -10.59
N TRP A 346 2.61 12.66 -11.56
CA TRP A 346 2.87 12.93 -12.97
C TRP A 346 1.62 13.42 -13.68
N LEU A 347 0.49 12.73 -13.51
CA LEU A 347 -0.79 13.18 -14.07
C LEU A 347 -1.53 14.19 -13.20
N CYS A 348 -1.03 14.49 -12.00
CA CYS A 348 -1.61 15.53 -11.15
C CYS A 348 -0.74 16.79 -11.07
N PRO A 349 -1.13 17.92 -11.73
CA PRO A 349 -0.37 19.16 -11.67
C PRO A 349 -0.40 19.86 -10.30
N ASP A 350 -1.32 19.48 -9.40
CA ASP A 350 -1.49 20.12 -8.09
C ASP A 350 -0.41 19.74 -7.07
N ASN A 351 0.46 18.77 -7.40
CA ASN A 351 1.51 18.25 -6.52
C ASN A 351 2.95 18.53 -7.03
N PRO A 352 3.31 19.76 -7.45
CA PRO A 352 4.57 20.01 -8.16
C PRO A 352 5.84 19.71 -7.35
N ARG A 353 5.84 19.90 -6.02
CA ARG A 353 7.02 19.66 -5.17
C ARG A 353 7.26 18.16 -4.99
N ALA A 354 6.22 17.40 -4.68
CA ALA A 354 6.30 15.95 -4.60
C ALA A 354 6.61 15.31 -5.97
N SER A 355 6.07 15.88 -7.06
CA SER A 355 6.38 15.47 -8.44
C SER A 355 7.87 15.59 -8.75
N ALA A 356 8.47 16.74 -8.41
CA ALA A 356 9.90 16.99 -8.61
C ALA A 356 10.77 16.00 -7.81
N LEU A 357 10.41 15.76 -6.54
CA LEU A 357 11.12 14.80 -5.68
C LEU A 357 11.00 13.37 -6.22
N TYR A 358 9.79 12.91 -6.51
CA TYR A 358 9.55 11.55 -7.01
C TYR A 358 10.34 11.31 -8.30
N ARG A 359 10.29 12.26 -9.25
CA ARG A 359 11.06 12.20 -10.48
C ARG A 359 12.57 12.15 -10.22
N LEU A 360 13.10 12.99 -9.33
CA LEU A 360 14.52 13.01 -9.00
C LEU A 360 15.00 11.65 -8.45
N LEU A 361 14.25 11.10 -7.49
CA LEU A 361 14.63 9.86 -6.80
C LEU A 361 14.50 8.62 -7.68
N LEU A 362 13.50 8.57 -8.58
CA LEU A 362 13.26 7.40 -9.42
C LEU A 362 13.96 7.46 -10.79
N SER A 363 14.36 8.65 -11.27
CA SER A 363 15.11 8.78 -12.52
C SER A 363 16.61 8.53 -12.38
N THR A 364 17.13 8.64 -11.16
CA THR A 364 18.56 8.40 -10.91
C THR A 364 18.76 6.89 -10.69
N PRO A 365 19.65 6.21 -11.45
CA PRO A 365 20.10 4.90 -11.05
C PRO A 365 20.85 5.09 -9.74
N LEU A 366 20.19 4.80 -8.62
CA LEU A 366 20.81 4.83 -7.30
C LEU A 366 22.11 4.02 -7.42
N LEU A 367 23.24 4.71 -7.22
CA LEU A 367 24.56 4.11 -7.30
C LEU A 367 24.57 2.79 -6.54
N PRO A 368 25.26 1.75 -7.04
CA PRO A 368 25.34 0.47 -6.34
C PRO A 368 25.73 0.72 -4.88
N ARG A 369 24.92 0.18 -3.95
CA ARG A 369 25.26 0.21 -2.52
C ARG A 369 26.72 -0.23 -2.37
N PRO A 370 27.60 0.55 -1.70
CA PRO A 370 28.94 0.07 -1.40
C PRO A 370 28.81 -1.29 -0.73
N LYS A 371 29.48 -2.32 -1.27
CA LYS A 371 29.58 -3.60 -0.57
C LYS A 371 30.12 -3.30 0.83
N PRO A 372 29.57 -3.90 1.91
CA PRO A 372 30.20 -3.82 3.22
C PRO A 372 31.67 -4.19 3.04
N GLY A 373 32.56 -3.22 3.30
CA GLY A 373 33.98 -3.49 3.33
C GLY A 373 34.25 -4.59 4.36
N PRO A 374 35.34 -5.37 4.21
CA PRO A 374 35.74 -6.29 5.27
C PRO A 374 35.80 -5.52 6.58
N SER A 375 35.14 -6.07 7.61
CA SER A 375 35.11 -5.51 8.95
C SER A 375 36.54 -5.23 9.40
N VAL A 376 36.88 -3.94 9.51
CA VAL A 376 38.13 -3.53 10.14
C VAL A 376 38.02 -3.96 11.61
N PRO A 377 38.96 -4.76 12.14
CA PRO A 377 38.96 -5.09 13.56
C PRO A 377 38.99 -3.80 14.38
N ALA A 378 38.13 -3.73 15.39
CA ALA A 378 38.08 -2.60 16.32
C ALA A 378 39.50 -2.29 16.86
N PRO A 379 39.92 -1.01 16.89
CA PRO A 379 41.21 -0.65 17.46
C PRO A 379 41.24 -1.07 18.93
N THR A 380 42.26 -1.84 19.31
CA THR A 380 42.54 -2.16 20.70
C THR A 380 42.81 -0.84 21.45
N ALA A 381 42.16 -0.66 22.60
CA ALA A 381 42.27 0.52 23.44
C ALA A 381 43.75 0.85 23.77
N PRO A 382 44.21 2.11 23.64
CA PRO A 382 45.54 2.47 24.09
C PRO A 382 45.60 2.57 25.61
N THR A 383 46.58 1.88 26.20
CA THR A 383 47.03 2.10 27.57
C THR A 383 47.57 3.52 27.72
N ALA A 384 47.18 4.20 28.80
CA ALA A 384 47.63 5.53 29.15
C ALA A 384 49.13 5.60 29.49
N ALA A 385 49.84 6.60 28.97
CA ALA A 385 50.77 7.44 29.73
C ALA A 385 51.38 8.58 28.89
N ALA A 386 51.44 9.76 29.54
CA ALA A 386 52.38 10.88 29.41
C ALA A 386 52.21 11.92 28.26
N GLU A 387 51.78 13.13 28.67
CA GLU A 387 52.25 14.42 28.14
C GLU A 387 53.76 14.58 28.40
N PRO A 388 54.55 15.26 27.54
CA PRO A 388 54.49 16.73 27.46
C PRO A 388 54.81 17.41 26.11
N ASP A 389 54.46 18.69 26.12
CA ASP A 389 55.10 19.87 25.50
C ASP A 389 54.79 20.34 24.07
N ALA A 390 54.48 21.64 24.03
CA ALA A 390 54.21 22.51 22.88
C ALA A 390 55.52 22.83 22.11
N THR A 391 55.59 23.22 20.82
CA THR A 391 54.90 24.26 20.02
C THR A 391 55.40 24.11 18.54
N PRO A 392 55.11 25.02 17.56
CA PRO A 392 54.13 24.89 16.47
C PRO A 392 54.74 24.78 15.05
N LEU A 393 53.91 24.58 14.00
CA LEU A 393 54.13 25.07 12.62
C LEU A 393 52.78 25.12 11.84
N PRO A 394 52.64 25.98 10.81
CA PRO A 394 51.43 26.76 10.56
C PRO A 394 50.34 26.05 9.75
N ALA A 395 49.10 26.41 10.08
CA ALA A 395 47.90 26.10 9.32
C ALA A 395 47.90 26.80 7.95
N SER A 396 47.71 26.02 6.89
CA SER A 396 47.32 26.54 5.58
C SER A 396 45.86 26.97 5.65
N THR A 397 45.63 28.27 5.68
CA THR A 397 44.31 28.90 5.54
C THR A 397 43.83 28.68 4.10
N ARG A 398 42.92 27.72 3.90
CA ARG A 398 42.01 27.76 2.74
C ARG A 398 40.75 28.47 3.19
N THR A 399 40.63 29.72 2.79
CA THR A 399 39.40 30.50 2.89
C THR A 399 38.29 29.76 2.15
N PRO A 400 37.17 29.37 2.78
CA PRO A 400 36.00 28.93 2.07
C PRO A 400 35.49 30.11 1.23
N THR A 401 35.32 29.90 -0.06
CA THR A 401 34.61 30.86 -0.92
C THR A 401 33.18 30.93 -0.41
N ALA A 402 32.74 32.12 0.00
CA ALA A 402 31.38 32.36 0.44
C ALA A 402 30.40 31.99 -0.69
N LEU A 403 29.49 31.07 -0.41
CA LEU A 403 28.31 30.84 -1.24
C LEU A 403 27.45 32.11 -1.25
N PRO A 404 26.83 32.48 -2.39
CA PRO A 404 25.93 33.62 -2.46
C PRO A 404 24.82 33.49 -1.42
N SER A 405 24.56 34.57 -0.69
CA SER A 405 23.87 34.60 0.59
C SER A 405 22.35 34.47 0.54
N GLU A 406 21.74 34.15 -0.60
CA GLU A 406 20.31 33.84 -0.67
C GLU A 406 20.06 32.76 -1.73
N LEU A 407 20.06 31.49 -1.29
CA LEU A 407 19.47 30.42 -2.06
C LEU A 407 17.93 30.50 -1.91
N PRO A 408 17.15 30.52 -3.02
CA PRO A 408 15.70 30.66 -2.95
C PRO A 408 15.04 29.43 -2.31
N ASP A 409 14.10 29.68 -1.38
CA ASP A 409 13.21 28.71 -0.69
C ASP A 409 13.72 27.25 -0.66
N CYS A 410 14.89 27.07 -0.07
CA CYS A 410 15.42 25.75 0.19
C CYS A 410 14.73 25.17 1.42
N THR A 411 14.04 24.04 1.26
CA THR A 411 13.52 23.30 2.40
C THR A 411 14.54 22.23 2.77
N ALA A 412 15.10 22.33 3.99
CA ALA A 412 15.87 21.24 4.57
C ALA A 412 14.95 20.02 4.72
N LEU A 413 15.39 18.89 4.19
CA LEU A 413 14.69 17.62 4.32
C LEU A 413 15.32 16.87 5.49
N ASP A 414 14.54 16.52 6.50
CA ASP A 414 14.99 15.56 7.52
C ASP A 414 15.12 14.20 6.84
N LEU A 415 16.37 13.81 6.55
CA LEU A 415 16.69 12.61 5.83
C LEU A 415 16.72 11.41 6.80
N PRO A 416 16.20 10.24 6.40
CA PRO A 416 16.48 9.01 7.12
C PRO A 416 18.00 8.72 7.09
N PRO A 417 18.60 8.16 8.16
CA PRO A 417 20.06 7.95 8.25
C PRO A 417 20.68 7.16 7.11
N TRP A 418 19.94 6.20 6.53
CA TRP A 418 20.42 5.42 5.37
C TRP A 418 20.50 6.26 4.08
N PHE A 419 19.73 7.34 3.98
CA PHE A 419 19.70 8.26 2.85
C PHE A 419 20.78 9.35 2.99
N GLU A 420 21.07 9.80 4.21
CA GLU A 420 22.23 10.67 4.52
C GLU A 420 23.54 10.00 4.06
N HIS A 421 23.72 8.71 4.39
CA HIS A 421 24.86 7.93 3.91
C HIS A 421 24.94 7.76 2.38
N ARG A 422 23.82 7.96 1.66
CA ARG A 422 23.72 7.73 0.21
C ARG A 422 23.86 9.02 -0.61
N VAL A 423 23.56 10.19 -0.02
CA VAL A 423 23.52 11.47 -0.74
C VAL A 423 24.30 12.61 -0.04
N GLY A 424 24.94 12.33 1.10
CA GLY A 424 25.65 13.31 1.92
C GLY A 424 24.74 13.94 2.99
N ASP A 425 25.36 14.44 4.05
CA ASP A 425 24.71 14.78 5.33
C ASP A 425 23.67 15.92 5.27
N GLU A 426 23.53 16.62 4.13
CA GLU A 426 22.52 17.68 3.96
C GLU A 426 21.94 17.69 2.53
N LEU A 427 20.72 17.18 2.34
CA LEU A 427 19.89 17.60 1.19
C LEU A 427 19.02 18.77 1.57
N SER A 428 19.21 19.85 0.83
CA SER A 428 18.24 20.92 0.70
C SER A 428 17.63 20.86 -0.69
N LEU A 429 16.31 20.69 -0.79
CA LEU A 429 15.64 20.87 -2.08
C LEU A 429 15.38 22.37 -2.27
N CYS A 430 16.13 22.96 -3.19
CA CYS A 430 15.96 24.34 -3.60
C CYS A 430 15.16 24.37 -4.91
N LEU A 431 13.97 24.95 -4.89
CA LEU A 431 13.14 25.10 -6.08
C LEU A 431 13.41 26.45 -6.72
N HIS A 432 13.97 26.45 -7.93
CA HIS A 432 14.10 27.66 -8.73
C HIS A 432 12.88 27.78 -9.65
N GLN A 433 11.97 28.71 -9.35
CA GLN A 433 10.97 29.14 -10.33
C GLN A 433 11.61 30.16 -11.27
N GLU A 434 11.94 29.76 -12.49
CA GLU A 434 12.16 30.73 -13.56
C GLU A 434 10.82 31.40 -13.89
N LYS A 435 10.68 32.69 -13.54
CA LYS A 435 9.60 33.52 -14.09
C LYS A 435 9.76 33.56 -15.61
N ARG A 436 8.81 32.99 -16.35
CA ARG A 436 8.64 33.29 -17.78
C ARG A 436 7.94 34.62 -17.98
#